data_AF-A0A2P4XSF9-F1
#
_entry.id   AF-A0A2P4XSF9-F1
#
_cell.length_a   1.000
_cell.length_b   1.000
_cell.length_c   1.000
_cell.angle_alpha   90.00
_cell.angle_beta   90.00
_cell.angle_gamma   90.00
#
_symmetry.space_group_name_H-M   'P 1'
#
loop_
_entity.id
_entity.type
_entity.pdbx_description
1 polymer ?
#
loop_
_entity_poly.entity_id
_entity_poly.type
_entity_poly.pdbx_seq_one_letter_code
_entity_poly.pdbx_strand_id
1 'polypeptide(L)' 'MGTPIINLPQSGILGMHGTKMRPVVVDGEVVARPMMYLALTYDHRLIDGREGVTCLKAIADKIENPERLLLDI' A
#
# COMPACT_ATOMS: atom_id res chain seq x y z
N MET A 1 -8.76 2.71 10.94
CA MET A 1 -8.02 3.20 9.76
C MET A 1 -7.85 4.69 9.96
N GLY A 2 -6.65 5.21 9.74
CA GLY A 2 -6.38 6.64 9.79
C GLY A 2 -5.90 7.16 8.44
N THR A 3 -6.09 8.46 8.22
CA THR A 3 -5.47 9.18 7.11
C THR A 3 -4.19 9.83 7.65
N PRO A 4 -2.99 9.35 7.29
CA PRO A 4 -1.76 9.94 7.78
C PRO A 4 -1.63 11.39 7.30
N ILE A 5 -1.09 12.27 8.14
CA ILE A 5 -0.89 13.68 7.81
C ILE A 5 0.52 13.85 7.24
N ILE A 6 0.62 14.54 6.12
CA ILE A 6 1.91 14.83 5.47
C ILE A 6 2.80 15.61 6.43
N ASN A 7 4.03 15.15 6.64
CA ASN A 7 5.03 15.87 7.39
C ASN A 7 5.81 16.82 6.46
N LEU A 8 5.51 18.12 6.52
CA LEU A 8 6.17 19.11 5.66
C LEU A 8 7.69 19.14 5.94
N PRO A 9 8.55 19.30 4.92
CA PRO A 9 8.25 19.68 3.53
C PRO A 9 8.01 18.50 2.55
N GLN A 10 7.71 17.29 3.03
CA GLN A 10 7.54 16.10 2.17
C GLN A 10 6.28 16.20 1.29
N SER A 11 6.29 15.52 0.14
CA SER A 11 5.16 15.51 -0.81
C SER A 11 4.14 14.40 -0.55
N GLY A 12 4.43 13.46 0.35
CA GLY A 12 3.52 12.40 0.75
C GLY A 12 4.03 11.58 1.92
N ILE A 13 3.16 10.74 2.48
CA ILE A 13 3.44 9.88 3.63
C ILE A 13 2.69 8.55 3.49
N LEU A 14 3.40 7.44 3.75
CA LEU A 14 2.84 6.10 3.79
C LEU A 14 2.48 5.72 5.23
N GLY A 15 1.19 5.47 5.47
CA GLY A 15 0.67 4.92 6.71
C GLY A 15 0.53 3.40 6.62
N MET A 16 1.26 2.69 7.47
CA MET A 16 1.11 1.24 7.68
C MET A 16 0.18 0.98 8.86
N HIS A 17 -0.79 0.08 8.68
CA HIS A 17 -1.69 -0.35 9.75
C HIS A 17 -1.31 -1.74 10.26
N GLY A 18 -1.80 -2.12 11.44
CA GLY A 18 -1.52 -3.46 11.97
C GLY A 18 -2.02 -4.58 11.07
N THR A 19 -1.22 -5.65 10.98
CA THR A 19 -1.57 -6.89 10.31
C THR A 19 -2.59 -7.67 11.15
N LYS A 20 -3.71 -8.05 10.54
CA LYS A 20 -4.77 -8.82 11.20
C LYS A 20 -5.24 -9.95 10.29
N MET A 21 -5.63 -11.08 10.87
CA MET A 21 -6.26 -12.16 10.10
C MET A 21 -7.60 -11.68 9.54
N ARG A 22 -7.80 -11.83 8.24
CA ARG A 22 -9.04 -11.48 7.55
C ARG A 22 -9.44 -12.53 6.54
N PRO A 23 -10.75 -12.76 6.34
CA PRO A 23 -11.23 -13.59 5.25
C PRO A 23 -10.99 -12.86 3.91
N VAL A 24 -10.37 -13.54 2.96
CA VAL A 24 -10.17 -13.08 1.59
C VAL A 24 -10.50 -14.20 0.61
N VAL A 25 -10.89 -13.84 -0.61
CA VAL A 25 -11.15 -14.82 -1.66
C VAL A 25 -9.86 -15.07 -2.43
N VAL A 26 -9.40 -16.32 -2.47
CA VAL A 26 -8.26 -16.76 -3.28
C VAL A 26 -8.73 -17.99 -4.06
N ASP A 27 -8.58 -17.96 -5.39
CA ASP A 27 -8.99 -19.05 -6.28
C ASP A 27 -10.45 -19.53 -6.09
N GLY A 28 -11.34 -18.61 -5.72
CA GLY A 28 -12.77 -18.89 -5.49
C GLY A 28 -13.13 -19.37 -4.10
N GLU A 29 -12.15 -19.57 -3.20
CA GLU A 29 -12.37 -20.01 -1.82
C GLU A 29 -12.12 -18.88 -0.81
N VAL A 30 -12.90 -18.86 0.27
CA VAL A 30 -12.68 -17.92 1.38
C VAL A 30 -11.61 -18.50 2.32
N VAL A 31 -10.44 -17.88 2.33
CA VAL A 31 -9.30 -18.28 3.16
C VAL A 31 -8.93 -17.16 4.13
N ALA A 32 -8.48 -17.52 5.34
CA ALA A 32 -7.97 -16.54 6.29
C ALA A 32 -6.52 -16.19 5.94
N ARG A 33 -6.24 -14.89 5.69
CA ARG A 33 -4.89 -14.39 5.40
C ARG A 33 -4.49 -13.27 6.37
N PRO A 34 -3.20 -13.13 6.71
CA PRO A 34 -2.70 -11.96 7.42
C PRO A 34 -2.74 -10.75 6.47
N MET A 35 -3.63 -9.79 6.74
CA MET A 35 -3.84 -8.63 5.88
C MET A 35 -3.47 -7.33 6.61
N MET A 36 -2.80 -6.43 5.89
CA MET A 36 -2.47 -5.07 6.32
C MET A 36 -3.16 -4.06 5.39
N TYR A 37 -3.63 -2.94 5.94
CA TYR A 37 -4.04 -1.80 5.13
C TYR A 37 -2.91 -0.80 4.99
N LEU A 38 -2.66 -0.34 3.77
CA LEU A 38 -1.76 0.76 3.46
C LEU A 38 -2.58 2.00 3.10
N ALA A 39 -2.13 3.17 3.55
CA ALA A 39 -2.71 4.45 3.19
C ALA A 39 -1.60 5.38 2.70
N LEU A 40 -1.74 5.94 1.51
CA LEU A 40 -0.82 6.94 0.99
C LEU A 40 -1.55 8.29 0.95
N THR A 41 -1.10 9.23 1.77
CA THR A 41 -1.52 10.64 1.65
C THR A 41 -0.45 11.37 0.86
N TYR A 42 -0.85 12.17 -0.12
CA TYR A 42 0.06 12.91 -0.98
C TYR A 42 -0.51 14.28 -1.35
N ASP A 43 0.39 15.21 -1.67
CA ASP A 43 0.04 16.55 -2.10
C ASP A 43 -0.41 16.53 -3.57
N HIS A 44 -1.71 16.65 -3.80
CA HIS A 44 -2.31 16.67 -5.14
C HIS A 44 -1.86 17.84 -6.02
N ARG A 45 -1.20 18.86 -5.46
CA ARG A 45 -0.60 19.94 -6.26
C ARG A 45 0.66 19.47 -6.99
N LEU A 46 1.28 18.38 -6.52
CA LEU A 46 2.54 17.85 -7.03
C LEU A 46 2.38 16.46 -7.66
N ILE A 47 1.52 15.62 -7.10
CA ILE A 47 1.36 14.21 -7.46
C ILE A 47 -0.06 13.99 -7.98
N ASP A 48 -0.19 13.43 -9.18
CA ASP A 48 -1.49 13.08 -9.75
C ASP A 48 -2.06 11.78 -9.11
N GLY A 49 -3.38 11.61 -9.20
CA GLY A 49 -4.06 10.42 -8.71
C GLY A 49 -3.52 9.12 -9.33
N ARG A 50 -3.15 9.14 -10.62
CA ARG A 50 -2.53 7.99 -11.29
C ARG A 50 -1.19 7.62 -10.66
N GLU A 51 -0.36 8.61 -10.35
CA GLU A 51 0.97 8.40 -9.79
C GLU A 51 0.88 7.88 -8.35
N GLY A 52 0.01 8.48 -7.53
CA GLY A 52 -0.24 8.02 -6.16
C GLY A 52 -0.73 6.57 -6.10
N VAL A 53 -1.71 6.22 -6.94
CA VAL A 53 -2.24 4.84 -7.00
C VAL A 53 -1.18 3.85 -7.51
N THR A 54 -0.44 4.22 -8.54
CA THR A 54 0.61 3.37 -9.11
C THR A 54 1.73 3.11 -8.10
N CYS A 55 2.17 4.15 -7.38
CA CYS A 55 3.15 4.04 -6.31
C CYS A 55 2.68 3.11 -5.19
N LEU A 56 1.46 3.33 -4.68
CA LEU A 56 0.91 2.50 -3.61
C LEU A 56 0.77 1.04 -4.03
N LYS A 57 0.33 0.78 -5.27
CA LYS A 57 0.22 -0.57 -5.83
C LYS A 57 1.59 -1.23 -5.97
N ALA A 58 2.60 -0.52 -6.45
CA ALA A 58 3.96 -1.04 -6.56
C ALA A 58 4.55 -1.41 -5.19
N ILE A 59 4.29 -0.60 -4.16
CA ILE A 59 4.71 -0.91 -2.78
C ILE A 59 3.97 -2.16 -2.28
N ALA A 60 2.66 -2.24 -2.45
CA ALA A 60 1.87 -3.41 -2.02
C ALA A 60 2.37 -4.69 -2.69
N ASP A 61 2.58 -4.66 -4.01
CA ASP A 61 3.04 -5.80 -4.80
C ASP A 61 4.43 -6.31 -4.38
N LYS A 62 5.35 -5.40 -4.06
CA LYS A 62 6.69 -5.73 -3.53
C LYS A 62 6.67 -6.27 -2.09
N ILE A 63 5.70 -5.85 -1.28
CA ILE A 63 5.51 -6.41 0.07
C ILE A 63 4.91 -7.82 -0.02
N GLU A 64 3.99 -8.05 -0.96
CA GLU A 64 3.38 -9.36 -1.19
C GLU A 64 4.35 -10.35 -1.83
N ASN A 65 5.24 -9.89 -2.72
CA ASN A 65 6.21 -10.71 -3.45
C ASN A 65 7.63 -10.09 -3.35
N PRO A 66 8.35 -10.28 -2.22
CA PRO A 66 9.64 -9.64 -1.98
C PRO A 66 10.73 -9.95 -3.02
N GLU A 67 10.64 -11.09 -3.71
CA GLU A 67 11.55 -11.47 -4.79
C GLU A 67 11.55 -10.46 -5.95
N ARG A 68 10.47 -9.70 -6.14
CA ARG A 68 10.40 -8.62 -7.13
C ARG A 68 11.40 -7.50 -6.86
N LEU A 69 11.71 -7.24 -5.58
CA LEU A 69 12.77 -6.30 -5.21
C LEU A 69 14.16 -6.76 -5.65
N LEU A 70 14.41 -8.07 -5.70
CA LEU A 70 15.69 -8.63 -6.15
C LEU A 70 15.84 -8.61 -7.67
N LEU A 71 14.71 -8.71 -8.38
CA LEU A 71 14.67 -8.77 -9.84
C LEU A 71 14.55 -7.38 -10.49
N ASP A 72 14.44 -6.30 -9.69
CA ASP A 72 14.21 -4.92 -10.14
C ASP A 72 12.99 -4.79 -11.08
N ILE A 73 11.95 -5.58 -10.84
CA ILE A 73 10.70 -5.63 -11.62
C ILE A 73 9.49 -5.36 -10.74
#